data_AF-A0A528VA56-F1
#
_entry.id   AF-A0A528VA56-F1
#
_cell.length_a   1.000
_cell.length_b   1.000
_cell.length_c   1.000
_cell.angle_alpha   90.00
_cell.angle_beta   90.00
_cell.angle_gamma   90.00
#
_symmetry.space_group_name_H-M   'P 1'
#
loop_
_entity.id
_entity.type
_entity.pdbx_description
1 polymer ?
#
loop_
_entity_poly.entity_id
_entity_poly.type
_entity_poly.pdbx_seq_one_letter_code
_entity_poly.pdbx_strand_id
1 'polypeptide(L)' 'MSERSVIHSTIVLERSYDASPARVFAAWSDPAALQRWGSPGEGWESSIECFEFQVGGIALSRFGPKDGES' A
#
# COMPACT_ATOMS: atom_id res chain seq x y z
N MET A 1 15.19 -28.05 13.43
CA MET A 1 14.06 -27.17 13.82
C MET A 1 14.53 -25.74 13.64
N SER A 2 13.90 -24.95 12.78
CA SER A 2 14.27 -23.52 12.67
C SER A 2 13.82 -22.80 13.95
N GLU A 3 14.72 -22.01 14.53
CA GLU A 3 14.42 -21.14 15.66
C GLU A 3 13.42 -20.06 15.24
N ARG A 4 12.38 -19.82 16.05
CA ARG A 4 11.38 -18.78 15.81
C ARG A 4 11.73 -17.57 16.65
N SER A 5 11.89 -16.41 16.03
CA SER A 5 12.13 -15.13 16.72
C SER A 5 11.26 -14.02 16.14
N VAL A 6 11.06 -12.95 16.92
CA VAL A 6 10.29 -11.76 16.52
C VAL A 6 11.08 -10.51 16.92
N ILE A 7 11.28 -9.58 15.97
CA ILE A 7 11.93 -8.29 16.20
C ILE A 7 10.87 -7.20 16.04
N HIS A 8 10.66 -6.40 17.10
CA HIS A 8 9.75 -5.27 17.08
C HIS A 8 10.53 -3.99 16.82
N SER A 9 10.00 -3.11 15.97
CA SER A 9 10.56 -1.79 15.68
C SER A 9 9.45 -0.80 15.32
N THR A 10 9.75 0.49 15.33
CA THR A 10 8.83 1.56 14.94
C THR A 10 9.57 2.56 14.07
N ILE A 11 8.95 2.93 12.95
CA ILE A 11 9.48 3.93 12.01
C ILE A 11 8.42 5.01 11.86
N VAL A 12 8.84 6.27 11.90
CA VAL A 12 7.98 7.45 11.67
C VAL A 12 8.43 8.14 10.39
N LEU A 13 7.50 8.39 9.47
CA LEU A 13 7.75 9.14 8.24
C LEU A 13 6.85 10.37 8.21
N GLU A 14 7.45 11.54 8.04
CA GLU A 14 6.74 12.81 7.90
C GLU A 14 6.98 13.40 6.51
N ARG A 15 5.92 13.84 5.84
CA ARG A 15 5.95 14.47 4.52
C ARG A 15 4.99 15.66 4.50
N SER A 16 5.46 16.79 3.97
CA SER A 16 4.63 17.96 3.69
C SER A 16 4.24 17.97 2.22
N TYR A 17 2.97 18.18 1.93
CA TYR A 17 2.44 18.28 0.57
C TYR A 17 1.76 19.63 0.38
N ASP A 18 2.00 20.27 -0.76
CA ASP A 18 1.25 21.45 -1.20
C ASP A 18 -0.12 21.04 -1.75
N ALA A 19 -0.93 20.46 -0.86
CA ALA A 19 -2.25 19.95 -1.14
C ALA A 19 -3.11 20.03 0.12
N SER A 20 -4.43 20.21 -0.05
CA SER A 20 -5.35 20.20 1.08
C SER A 20 -5.39 18.81 1.73
N PRO A 21 -5.67 18.71 3.05
CA PRO A 21 -5.83 17.44 3.73
C PRO A 21 -6.88 16.53 3.07
N ALA A 22 -7.98 17.11 2.57
CA ALA A 22 -9.01 16.37 1.85
C ALA A 22 -8.48 15.71 0.56
N ARG A 23 -7.61 16.39 -0.19
CA ARG A 23 -6.99 15.82 -1.39
C ARG A 23 -5.99 14.73 -1.05
N VAL A 24 -5.19 14.92 0.01
CA VAL A 24 -4.27 13.88 0.48
C VAL A 24 -5.06 12.65 0.92
N PHE A 25 -6.11 12.82 1.73
CA PHE A 25 -6.98 11.74 2.15
C PHE A 25 -7.61 10.99 0.98
N ALA A 26 -8.13 11.72 -0.01
CA ALA A 26 -8.72 11.13 -1.22
C ALA A 26 -7.72 10.25 -2.00
N ALA A 27 -6.41 10.58 -1.97
CA ALA A 27 -5.39 9.74 -2.60
C ALA A 27 -5.26 8.36 -1.93
N TRP A 28 -5.65 8.24 -0.66
CA TRP A 28 -5.64 6.98 0.08
C TRP A 28 -7.01 6.29 0.10
N SER A 29 -8.11 7.03 0.03
CA SER A 29 -9.47 6.48 0.17
C SER A 29 -10.14 6.09 -1.15
N ASP A 30 -9.59 6.52 -2.29
CA ASP A 30 -10.06 6.12 -3.62
C ASP A 30 -9.13 5.03 -4.18
N PRO A 31 -9.62 3.81 -4.45
CA PRO A 31 -8.78 2.72 -4.98
C PRO A 31 -8.14 3.07 -6.32
N ALA A 32 -8.81 3.87 -7.17
CA ALA A 32 -8.24 4.30 -8.45
C ALA A 32 -7.13 5.35 -8.28
N ALA A 33 -7.21 6.18 -7.24
CA ALA A 33 -6.10 7.06 -6.87
C ALA A 33 -4.94 6.24 -6.29
N LEU A 34 -5.22 5.35 -5.34
CA LEU A 34 -4.24 4.50 -4.68
C LEU A 34 -3.45 3.63 -5.68
N GLN A 35 -4.13 2.98 -6.62
CA GLN A 35 -3.51 2.18 -7.67
C GLN A 35 -2.53 3.00 -8.55
N ARG A 36 -2.82 4.28 -8.77
CA ARG A 36 -2.00 5.14 -9.63
C ARG A 36 -0.69 5.56 -8.97
N TRP A 37 -0.72 5.97 -7.70
CA TRP A 37 0.50 6.46 -7.03
C TRP A 37 1.22 5.37 -6.22
N GLY A 38 0.49 4.36 -5.74
CA GLY A 38 1.02 3.27 -4.92
C GLY A 38 1.74 2.17 -5.70
N SER A 39 1.81 2.29 -7.03
CA SER A 39 2.56 1.33 -7.85
C SER A 39 4.05 1.36 -7.49
N PRO A 40 4.68 0.21 -7.18
CA PRO A 40 6.07 0.12 -6.73
C PRO A 40 7.12 0.57 -7.77
N GLY A 41 6.71 0.84 -9.02
CA GLY A 41 7.56 1.38 -10.07
C GLY A 41 7.83 0.39 -11.21
N GLU A 42 8.82 0.71 -12.03
CA GLU A 42 9.20 -0.11 -13.19
C GLU A 42 9.70 -1.50 -12.76
N GLY A 43 9.38 -2.54 -13.55
CA GLY A 43 9.74 -3.93 -13.24
C GLY A 43 8.83 -4.63 -12.22
N TRP A 44 7.86 -3.91 -11.65
CA TRP A 44 6.89 -4.47 -10.71
C TRP A 44 5.45 -4.29 -11.20
N GLU A 45 4.59 -5.22 -10.79
CA GLU A 45 3.15 -5.16 -10.98
C GLU A 45 2.46 -5.12 -9.63
N SER A 46 1.30 -4.45 -9.60
CA SER A 46 0.43 -4.42 -8.44
C SER A 46 -1.03 -4.40 -8.86
N SER A 47 -1.88 -5.05 -8.07
CA SER A 47 -3.33 -5.00 -8.21
C SER A 47 -3.98 -4.87 -6.84
N ILE A 48 -5.07 -4.11 -6.79
CA ILE A 48 -5.98 -4.08 -5.63
C ILE A 48 -7.08 -5.11 -5.91
N GLU A 49 -7.08 -6.20 -5.14
CA GLU A 49 -8.05 -7.30 -5.24
C GLU A 49 -9.34 -6.99 -4.45
N CYS A 50 -9.22 -6.27 -3.34
CA CYS A 50 -10.35 -5.83 -2.51
C CYS A 50 -10.02 -4.50 -1.82
N PHE A 51 -11.02 -3.62 -1.67
CA PHE A 51 -10.82 -2.33 -1.02
C PHE A 51 -12.08 -1.84 -0.31
N GLU A 52 -12.21 -2.15 0.97
CA GLU A 52 -13.28 -1.69 1.85
C GLU A 52 -12.77 -0.58 2.76
N PHE A 53 -12.87 0.67 2.31
CA PHE A 53 -12.37 1.83 3.04
C PHE A 53 -13.31 2.25 4.18
N GLN A 54 -13.38 1.42 5.20
CA GLN A 54 -14.18 1.62 6.41
C GLN A 54 -13.52 0.96 7.62
N VAL A 55 -13.94 1.36 8.83
CA VAL A 55 -13.43 0.74 10.06
C VAL A 55 -13.80 -0.75 10.08
N GLY A 56 -12.78 -1.60 10.24
CA GLY A 56 -12.93 -3.05 10.21
C GLY A 56 -12.99 -3.68 8.81
N GLY A 57 -12.95 -2.86 7.74
CA GLY A 57 -12.90 -3.34 6.35
C GLY A 57 -11.54 -3.92 5.97
N ILE A 58 -11.52 -4.69 4.88
CA ILE A 58 -10.31 -5.32 4.32
C ILE A 58 -9.83 -4.54 3.10
N ALA A 59 -8.50 -4.33 3.03
CA ALA A 59 -7.81 -3.95 1.81
C ALA A 59 -6.81 -5.07 1.45
N LEU A 60 -7.01 -5.69 0.29
CA LEU A 60 -6.16 -6.74 -0.23
C LEU A 60 -5.50 -6.28 -1.52
N SER A 61 -4.18 -6.36 -1.56
CA SER A 61 -3.40 -6.04 -2.75
C SER A 61 -2.34 -7.11 -2.98
N ARG A 62 -2.09 -7.41 -4.25
CA ARG A 62 -0.99 -8.27 -4.69
C ARG A 62 0.04 -7.41 -5.38
N PHE A 63 1.31 -7.62 -5.08
CA PHE A 63 2.41 -6.95 -5.75
C PHE A 63 3.60 -7.89 -5.87
N GLY A 64 4.36 -7.75 -6.96
CA GLY A 64 5.51 -8.60 -7.25
C GLY A 64 6.28 -8.14 -8.48
N PRO A 65 7.47 -8.71 -8.72
CA PRO A 65 8.17 -8.54 -9.99
C PRO A 65 7.28 -9.03 -11.13
N LYS A 66 7.33 -8.37 -12.29
CA LYS A 66 6.54 -8.77 -13.47
C LYS A 66 6.82 -10.21 -13.92
N ASP A 67 8.06 -10.64 -13.75
CA ASP A 67 8.53 -11.97 -14.10
C ASP A 67 8.55 -12.94 -12.89
N GLY A 68 7.95 -12.55 -11.76
CA GLY A 68 7.85 -13.41 -10.59
C GLY A 68 6.81 -14.51 -10.82
N GLU A 69 7.22 -15.77 -10.65
CA GLU A 69 6.26 -16.88 -10.58
C GLU A 69 5.29 -16.65 -9.40
N SER A 70 3.98 -16.75 -9.68
CA SER A 70 2.89 -16.52 -8.71
C SER A 70 2.69 -17.67 -7.73
#